data_AF-A0A5K0WT58-F1
#
_entry.id   AF-A0A5K0WT58-F1
#
_cell.length_a   1.000
_cell.length_b   1.000
_cell.length_c   1.000
_cell.angle_alpha   90.00
_cell.angle_beta   90.00
_cell.angle_gamma   90.00
#
_symmetry.space_group_name_H-M   'P 1'
#
loop_
_entity.id
_entity.type
_entity.pdbx_description
1 polymer ?
#
loop_
_entity_poly.entity_id
_entity_poly.type
_entity_poly.pdbx_seq_one_letter_code
_entity_poly.pdbx_strand_id
1 'polypeptide(L)'
;AMGDYTRVFNDFSMFPAGNNEGQVGSYWFHEDTQAYFDDLDHYKMIKAMCRLSCSICDARGAEAQGNEASKRKEKFRNIDQLKRHLFHRHKTFMCDLCLEGRK
;
A
#
# COMPACT_ATOMS: atom_id res chain seq x y z
N ALA A 1 11.05 -14.36 33.18
CA ALA A 1 10.76 -12.92 32.96
C ALA A 1 10.44 -12.74 31.47
N MET A 2 9.32 -12.09 31.13
CA MET A 2 8.90 -11.79 29.75
C MET A 2 9.59 -10.49 29.29
N GLY A 3 10.90 -10.51 29.07
CA GLY A 3 11.69 -9.27 28.90
C GLY A 3 12.40 -9.08 27.56
N ASP A 4 12.71 -10.15 26.81
CA ASP A 4 13.74 -10.10 25.77
C ASP A 4 13.22 -10.28 24.33
N TYR A 5 11.97 -9.90 24.05
CA TYR A 5 11.40 -10.04 22.70
C TYR A 5 11.70 -8.84 21.79
N THR A 6 12.30 -7.77 22.31
CA THR A 6 12.59 -6.55 21.55
C THR A 6 14.09 -6.42 21.31
N ARG A 7 14.50 -6.50 20.04
CA ARG A 7 15.90 -6.29 19.65
C ARG A 7 16.12 -4.82 19.27
N VAL A 8 17.01 -4.15 19.98
CA VAL A 8 17.39 -2.75 19.66
C VAL A 8 18.51 -2.75 18.63
N PHE A 9 18.33 -1.97 17.57
CA PHE A 9 19.35 -1.73 16.55
C PHE A 9 19.92 -0.32 16.73
N ASN A 10 21.24 -0.23 16.91
CA ASN A 10 21.96 1.04 16.99
C ASN A 10 22.63 1.44 15.66
N ASP A 11 22.78 0.49 14.73
CA ASP A 11 23.31 0.75 13.39
C ASP A 11 22.15 0.89 12.41
N PHE A 12 21.91 2.11 11.94
CA PHE A 12 20.89 2.40 10.93
C PHE A 12 21.45 2.28 9.49
N SER A 13 22.75 2.04 9.35
CA SER A 13 23.46 1.87 8.07
C SER A 13 22.98 0.64 7.29
N MET A 14 22.40 -0.34 7.98
CA MET A 14 21.78 -1.53 7.38
C MET A 14 20.50 -1.21 6.58
N PHE A 15 19.90 -0.03 6.76
CA PHE A 15 18.74 0.41 6.01
C PHE A 15 19.20 1.25 4.80
N PRO A 16 19.03 0.74 3.57
CA PRO A 16 19.52 1.43 2.38
C PRO A 16 18.86 2.79 2.22
N ALA A 17 19.66 3.81 1.91
CA ALA A 17 19.18 5.15 1.58
C ALA A 17 18.47 5.13 0.21
N GLY A 18 17.20 4.72 0.18
CA GLY A 18 16.41 4.70 -1.05
C GLY A 18 15.04 4.06 -0.90
N ASN A 19 14.16 4.35 -1.87
CA ASN A 19 12.79 3.84 -1.97
C ASN A 19 12.74 2.38 -2.46
N ASN A 20 13.27 1.43 -1.69
CA ASN A 20 13.27 0.02 -2.08
C ASN A 20 12.16 -0.76 -1.36
N GLU A 21 10.92 -0.59 -1.83
CA GLU A 21 9.79 -1.46 -1.47
C GLU A 21 10.17 -2.93 -1.67
N GLY A 22 9.97 -3.77 -0.64
CA GLY A 22 10.31 -5.19 -0.70
C GLY A 22 11.37 -5.61 0.30
N GLN A 23 12.05 -6.72 0.01
CA GLN A 23 12.97 -7.34 0.96
C GLN A 23 14.29 -6.55 1.06
N VAL A 24 14.68 -6.24 2.28
CA VAL A 24 15.92 -5.56 2.67
C VAL A 24 16.61 -6.40 3.75
N GLY A 25 17.57 -7.22 3.34
CA GLY A 25 18.22 -8.19 4.23
C GLY A 25 17.19 -9.19 4.80
N SER A 26 17.09 -9.25 6.13
CA SER A 26 16.13 -10.10 6.85
C SER A 26 14.76 -9.44 7.07
N TYR A 27 14.57 -8.20 6.60
CA TYR A 27 13.35 -7.42 6.80
C TYR A 27 12.65 -7.14 5.47
N TRP A 28 11.41 -6.65 5.54
CA TRP A 28 10.64 -6.16 4.41
C TRP A 28 10.27 -4.70 4.64
N PHE A 29 10.65 -3.83 3.72
CA PHE A 29 10.30 -2.41 3.76
C PHE A 29 9.02 -2.15 2.97
N HIS A 30 8.10 -1.41 3.57
CA HIS A 30 6.92 -0.89 2.89
C HIS A 30 7.04 0.63 2.70
N GLU A 31 7.01 1.07 1.44
CA GLU A 31 7.17 2.48 1.06
C GLU A 31 6.05 3.35 1.63
N ASP A 32 4.78 2.93 1.49
CA ASP A 32 3.62 3.77 1.82
C ASP A 32 3.51 4.04 3.33
N THR A 33 3.90 3.08 4.17
CA THR A 33 3.89 3.24 5.64
C THR A 33 5.24 3.66 6.21
N GLN A 34 6.28 3.75 5.38
CA GLN A 34 7.67 4.01 5.80
C GLN A 34 8.11 3.12 6.98
N ALA A 35 7.79 1.83 6.91
CA ALA A 35 8.00 0.88 8.01
C ALA A 35 8.70 -0.40 7.56
N TYR A 36 9.47 -1.00 8.47
CA TYR A 36 10.07 -2.31 8.30
C TYR A 36 9.27 -3.37 9.03
N PHE A 37 9.15 -4.53 8.41
CA PHE A 37 8.50 -5.72 8.94
C PHE A 37 9.53 -6.84 9.01
N ASP A 38 9.55 -7.57 10.12
CA ASP A 38 10.32 -8.80 10.32
C ASP A 38 9.52 -10.07 10.02
N ASP A 39 8.20 -9.92 9.83
CA ASP A 39 7.27 -10.97 9.44
C ASP A 39 6.72 -10.72 8.03
N LEU A 40 6.87 -11.73 7.16
CA LEU A 40 6.47 -11.66 5.76
C LEU A 40 4.94 -11.59 5.60
N ASP A 41 4.17 -12.27 6.45
CA ASP A 41 2.72 -12.30 6.38
C ASP A 41 2.13 -10.97 6.86
N HIS A 42 2.70 -10.36 7.90
CA HIS A 42 2.36 -8.99 8.30
C HIS A 42 2.70 -7.98 7.19
N TYR A 43 3.87 -8.09 6.57
CA TYR A 43 4.23 -7.25 5.42
C TYR A 43 3.20 -7.40 4.28
N LYS A 44 2.88 -8.64 3.89
CA LYS A 44 1.88 -8.90 2.82
C LYS A 44 0.50 -8.37 3.18
N MET A 45 0.08 -8.54 4.43
CA MET A 45 -1.19 -8.02 4.94
C MET A 45 -1.22 -6.51 4.78
N ILE A 46 -0.28 -5.78 5.38
CA ILE A 46 -0.24 -4.31 5.28
C ILE A 46 -0.13 -3.86 3.82
N LYS A 47 0.72 -4.50 3.03
CA LYS A 47 0.85 -4.23 1.59
C LYS A 47 -0.46 -4.42 0.81
N ALA A 48 -1.32 -5.35 1.22
CA ALA A 48 -2.64 -5.52 0.64
C ALA A 48 -3.59 -4.39 1.09
N MET A 49 -3.56 -4.04 2.38
CA MET A 49 -4.43 -3.00 2.96
C MET A 49 -4.10 -1.58 2.47
N CYS A 50 -2.83 -1.29 2.20
CA CYS A 50 -2.37 0.03 1.75
C CYS A 50 -2.56 0.28 0.25
N ARG A 51 -3.20 -0.65 -0.48
CA ARG A 51 -3.55 -0.46 -1.89
C ARG A 51 -4.81 0.39 -2.03
N LEU A 52 -4.69 1.70 -1.80
CA LEU A 52 -5.74 2.63 -2.19
C LEU A 52 -5.90 2.58 -3.72
N SER A 53 -7.08 2.20 -4.18
CA SER A 53 -7.45 2.13 -5.59
C SER A 53 -8.85 2.72 -5.83
N CYS A 54 -9.12 3.06 -7.09
CA CYS A 54 -10.43 3.51 -7.50
C CYS A 54 -11.26 2.30 -7.95
N SER A 55 -12.29 1.95 -7.18
CA SER A 55 -13.15 0.79 -7.49
C SER A 55 -13.88 0.91 -8.83
N ILE A 56 -14.15 2.14 -9.31
CA ILE A 56 -14.80 2.39 -10.60
C ILE A 56 -13.82 2.07 -11.75
N CYS A 57 -12.56 2.49 -11.62
CA CYS A 57 -11.50 2.14 -12.58
C CYS A 57 -11.16 0.65 -12.51
N ASP A 58 -11.12 0.06 -11.31
CA ASP A 58 -10.87 -1.36 -11.14
C ASP A 58 -11.96 -2.22 -11.78
N ALA A 59 -13.24 -1.87 -11.62
CA ALA A 59 -14.35 -2.55 -12.27
C ALA A 59 -14.26 -2.48 -13.80
N ARG A 60 -13.94 -1.28 -14.34
CA ARG A 60 -13.74 -1.06 -15.78
C ARG A 60 -12.51 -1.77 -16.37
N GLY A 61 -11.50 -2.03 -15.55
CA GLY A 61 -10.35 -2.84 -15.94
C GLY A 61 -10.65 -4.34 -15.99
N ALA A 62 -11.62 -4.82 -15.20
CA ALA A 62 -11.98 -6.23 -15.12
C ALA A 62 -12.92 -6.69 -16.25
N GLU A 63 -13.76 -5.80 -16.77
CA GLU A 63 -14.65 -6.06 -17.93
C GLU A 63 -13.89 -6.08 -19.27
N ALA A 64 -12.70 -5.49 -19.34
CA ALA A 64 -11.80 -5.55 -20.50
C ALA A 64 -10.92 -6.82 -20.43
N GLN A 65 -11.54 -8.00 -20.48
CA GLN A 65 -10.82 -9.28 -20.59
C GLN A 65 -10.18 -9.40 -21.98
N GLY A 66 -8.93 -8.96 -22.09
CA GLY A 66 -8.12 -9.10 -23.29
C GLY A 66 -6.65 -8.91 -22.96
N ASN A 67 -6.00 -9.99 -22.53
CA ASN A 67 -4.55 -10.29 -22.58
C ASN A 67 -3.53 -9.15 -22.42
N GLU A 68 -3.79 -8.16 -21.58
CA GLU A 68 -2.83 -7.10 -21.18
C GLU A 68 -2.96 -6.89 -19.67
N ALA A 69 -2.66 -7.94 -18.90
CA ALA A 69 -2.85 -8.09 -17.46
C ALA A 69 -2.01 -7.13 -16.58
N SER A 70 -1.73 -5.92 -17.05
CA SER A 70 -0.99 -4.90 -16.33
C SER A 70 -1.31 -3.46 -16.78
N LYS A 71 -2.50 -3.18 -17.34
CA LYS A 71 -3.00 -1.78 -17.36
C LYS A 71 -3.05 -1.30 -15.92
N ARG A 72 -2.00 -0.55 -15.55
CA ARG A 72 -1.62 -0.17 -14.20
C ARG A 72 -2.87 0.27 -13.45
N LYS A 73 -3.33 -0.55 -12.50
CA LYS A 73 -4.25 -0.08 -11.46
C LYS A 73 -3.64 1.21 -10.93
N GLU A 74 -4.30 2.35 -11.15
CA GLU A 74 -3.82 3.63 -10.63
C GLU A 74 -3.75 3.48 -9.11
N LYS A 75 -2.53 3.39 -8.59
CA LYS A 75 -2.27 3.29 -7.16
C LYS A 75 -2.22 4.70 -6.62
N PHE A 76 -2.99 4.96 -5.57
CA PHE A 76 -2.98 6.24 -4.89
C PHE A 76 -2.11 6.12 -3.63
N ARG A 77 -1.16 7.03 -3.46
CA ARG A 77 -0.29 7.04 -2.26
C ARG A 77 -1.03 7.50 -1.00
N ASN A 78 -2.17 8.19 -1.15
CA ASN A 78 -2.97 8.69 -0.03
C ASN A 78 -4.44 8.90 -0.43
N ILE A 79 -5.29 9.09 0.59
CA ILE A 79 -6.75 9.26 0.45
C ILE A 79 -7.08 10.55 -0.32
N ASP A 80 -6.32 11.63 -0.18
CA ASP A 80 -6.56 12.89 -0.89
C ASP A 80 -6.42 12.72 -2.41
N GLN A 81 -5.40 11.98 -2.87
CA GLN A 81 -5.24 11.67 -4.29
C GLN A 81 -6.39 10.83 -4.83
N LEU A 82 -6.87 9.85 -4.07
CA LEU A 82 -8.05 9.07 -4.44
C LEU A 82 -9.31 9.93 -4.49
N LYS A 83 -9.53 10.80 -3.48
CA LYS A 83 -10.66 11.74 -3.43
C LYS A 83 -10.65 12.69 -4.63
N ARG A 84 -9.49 13.29 -4.95
CA ARG A 84 -9.33 14.12 -6.14
C ARG A 84 -9.63 13.35 -7.42
N HIS A 85 -9.14 12.11 -7.55
CA HIS A 85 -9.41 11.27 -8.71
C HIS A 85 -10.92 11.00 -8.88
N LEU A 86 -11.60 10.57 -7.83
CA LEU A 86 -13.04 10.33 -7.85
C LEU A 86 -13.81 11.58 -8.28
N PHE A 87 -13.44 12.74 -7.74
CA PHE A 87 -14.09 14.01 -8.06
C PHE A 87 -13.83 14.45 -9.50
N HIS A 88 -12.57 14.44 -9.96
CA HIS A 88 -12.22 14.96 -11.29
C HIS A 88 -12.60 14.00 -12.42
N ARG A 89 -12.32 12.69 -12.24
CA ARG A 89 -12.47 11.66 -13.28
C ARG A 89 -13.87 11.07 -13.36
N HIS A 90 -14.52 10.89 -12.20
CA HIS A 90 -15.81 10.21 -12.10
C HIS A 90 -16.95 11.14 -11.67
N LYS A 91 -16.65 12.40 -11.31
CA LYS A 91 -17.64 13.35 -10.77
C LYS A 91 -18.34 12.80 -9.52
N THR A 92 -17.67 11.92 -8.78
CA THR A 92 -18.18 11.32 -7.55
C THR A 92 -17.42 11.85 -6.35
N PHE A 93 -18.14 12.07 -5.25
CA PHE A 93 -17.57 12.43 -3.96
C PHE A 93 -17.77 11.28 -2.97
N MET A 94 -16.73 10.97 -2.20
CA MET A 94 -16.81 9.99 -1.11
C MET A 94 -16.23 10.59 0.16
N CYS A 95 -16.98 10.55 1.25
CA CYS A 95 -16.49 10.95 2.57
C CYS A 95 -15.54 9.88 3.13
N ASP A 96 -14.78 10.24 4.18
CA ASP A 96 -13.82 9.34 4.83
C ASP A 96 -14.47 8.04 5.30
N LEU A 97 -15.64 8.12 5.94
CA LEU A 97 -16.41 6.95 6.39
C LEU A 97 -16.77 5.98 5.24
N CYS A 98 -17.17 6.51 4.08
CA CYS A 98 -17.48 5.69 2.90
C CYS A 98 -16.25 5.05 2.26
N LEU A 99 -15.06 5.59 2.52
CA LEU A 99 -13.78 5.03 2.07
C LEU A 99 -13.22 4.01 3.07
N GLU A 100 -13.44 4.21 4.38
CA GLU A 100 -13.07 3.27 5.44
C GLU A 100 -13.87 1.96 5.37
N GLY A 101 -15.16 2.00 5.05
CA GLY A 101 -16.01 0.81 4.91
C GLY A 101 -15.66 -0.11 3.73
N ARG A 102 -14.63 0.22 2.95
CA ARG A 102 -14.13 -0.58 1.81
C ARG A 102 -12.79 -1.26 2.10
N LYS A 103 -12.26 -1.09 3.31
CA LYS A 103 -11.02 -1.69 3.78
C LYS A 103 -11.22 -3.16 4.15
#